data_AF-A0A4Y6R224-F1
#
_entry.id   AF-A0A4Y6R224-F1
#
_cell.length_a   1.000
_cell.length_b   1.000
_cell.length_c   1.000
_cell.angle_alpha   90.00
_cell.angle_beta   90.00
_cell.angle_gamma   90.00
#
_symmetry.space_group_name_H-M   'P 1'
#
loop_
_entity.id
_entity.type
_entity.pdbx_description
1 polymer ?
#
loop_
_entity_poly.entity_id
_entity_poly.type
_entity_poly.pdbx_seq_one_letter_code
_entity_poly.pdbx_strand_id
1 'polypeptide(L)'
;MTTDVERSIADLVAAGLIEPGTPPGSVADLVISHARSLEGIERLTGLKTLSLIGCSVGDYSSLARLRALRVLAVENSDLADADWAAGLELQIAVVRRNRLHSALPLVSLPTLQVLDLSGNPLDRETRYAAASGINRRLVTFDDADTAEINMSLADAGIGIVGYQVGADLWACATGLELTPQPEAGHVLTSHEELTNVARGAISPGRLLGLAPDDGTEEGT
;
A
#
# COMPACT_ATOMS: atom_id res chain seq x y z
N MET A 1 2.89 23.25 -12.45
CA MET A 1 2.13 22.64 -11.35
C MET A 1 3.14 21.98 -10.43
N THR A 2 2.97 22.09 -9.12
CA THR A 2 3.85 21.42 -8.13
C THR A 2 3.46 19.94 -8.05
N THR A 3 4.42 19.03 -8.18
CA THR A 3 4.15 17.58 -8.09
C THR A 3 3.87 17.15 -6.64
N ASP A 4 3.30 15.96 -6.42
CA ASP A 4 3.07 15.44 -5.06
C ASP A 4 4.39 15.20 -4.31
N VAL A 5 5.45 14.82 -5.01
CA VAL A 5 6.82 14.70 -4.47
C VAL A 5 7.33 16.07 -4.02
N GLU A 6 7.19 17.10 -4.86
CA GLU A 6 7.61 18.47 -4.51
C GLU A 6 6.82 19.02 -3.32
N ARG A 7 5.52 18.72 -3.22
CA ARG A 7 4.69 19.07 -2.05
C ARG A 7 5.23 18.41 -0.79
N SER A 8 5.52 17.11 -0.85
CA SER A 8 6.04 16.35 0.29
C SER A 8 7.43 16.87 0.75
N ILE A 9 8.29 17.27 -0.19
CA ILE A 9 9.57 17.92 0.13
C ILE A 9 9.33 19.29 0.79
N ALA A 10 8.37 20.07 0.31
CA ALA A 10 8.02 21.35 0.91
C ALA A 10 7.50 21.18 2.36
N ASP A 11 6.77 20.11 2.64
CA ASP A 11 6.30 19.78 3.98
C ASP A 11 7.47 19.45 4.93
N LEU A 12 8.51 18.74 4.45
CA LEU A 12 9.74 18.51 5.22
C LEU A 12 10.46 19.83 5.56
N VAL A 13 10.52 20.76 4.60
CA VAL A 13 11.10 22.09 4.82
C VAL A 13 10.28 22.88 5.84
N ALA A 14 8.95 22.88 5.70
CA ALA A 14 8.05 23.57 6.62
C ALA A 14 8.13 23.01 8.05
N ALA A 15 8.38 21.70 8.18
CA ALA A 15 8.60 21.02 9.46
C ALA A 15 10.02 21.23 10.03
N GLY A 16 10.93 21.88 9.29
CA GLY A 16 12.32 22.09 9.71
C GLY A 16 13.18 20.82 9.72
N LEU A 17 12.77 19.80 8.97
CA LEU A 17 13.51 18.53 8.86
C LEU A 17 14.65 18.60 7.84
N ILE A 18 14.54 19.49 6.85
CA ILE A 18 15.58 19.80 5.86
C ILE A 18 15.60 21.30 5.56
N GLU A 19 16.75 21.82 5.10
CA GLU A 19 16.90 23.23 4.74
C GLU A 19 16.23 23.55 3.39
N PRO A 20 15.66 24.77 3.22
CA PRO A 20 15.21 25.24 1.92
C PRO A 20 16.32 25.14 0.86
N GLY A 21 16.01 24.58 -0.31
CA GLY A 21 16.99 24.40 -1.38
C GLY A 21 17.92 23.19 -1.21
N THR A 22 17.66 22.31 -0.23
CA THR A 22 18.31 21.01 -0.13
C THR A 22 18.30 20.30 -1.50
N PRO A 23 19.45 19.89 -2.04
CA PRO A 23 19.49 19.19 -3.32
C PRO A 23 18.66 17.90 -3.27
N PRO A 24 17.89 17.55 -4.31
CA PRO A 24 17.05 16.35 -4.31
C PRO A 24 17.81 15.07 -3.92
N GLY A 25 19.03 14.89 -4.41
CA GLY A 25 19.88 13.72 -4.08
C GLY A 25 20.40 13.69 -2.63
N SER A 26 20.19 14.74 -1.83
CA SER A 26 20.55 14.80 -0.40
C SER A 26 19.37 14.51 0.53
N VAL A 27 18.14 14.41 0.00
CA VAL A 27 16.97 14.00 0.79
C VAL A 27 17.12 12.52 1.13
N ALA A 28 17.21 12.21 2.43
CA ALA A 28 17.43 10.85 2.92
C ALA A 28 16.14 10.15 3.35
N ASP A 29 15.15 10.91 3.82
CA ASP A 29 13.90 10.40 4.35
C ASP A 29 12.75 11.21 3.76
N LEU A 30 11.69 10.53 3.31
CA LEU A 30 10.52 11.17 2.74
C LEU A 30 9.25 10.40 3.10
N VAL A 31 8.23 11.15 3.51
CA VAL A 31 6.86 10.65 3.65
C VAL A 31 6.04 11.33 2.57
N ILE A 32 5.33 10.54 1.76
CA ILE A 32 4.40 11.02 0.75
C ILE A 32 3.04 10.45 1.12
N SER A 33 2.07 11.34 1.28
CA SER A 33 0.68 10.97 1.57
C SER A 33 -0.26 11.43 0.47
N HIS A 34 -1.27 10.62 0.17
CA HIS A 34 -2.37 10.97 -0.73
C HIS A 34 -1.92 11.41 -2.14
N ALA A 35 -0.80 10.87 -2.62
CA ALA A 35 -0.25 11.19 -3.93
C ALA A 35 -0.95 10.42 -5.05
N ARG A 36 -1.06 11.05 -6.22
CA ARG A 36 -1.52 10.42 -7.46
C ARG A 36 -0.40 10.21 -8.48
N SER A 37 0.79 10.71 -8.19
CA SER A 37 1.98 10.56 -9.01
C SER A 37 3.24 10.60 -8.14
N LEU A 38 4.25 9.82 -8.53
CA LEU A 38 5.61 9.89 -7.97
C LEU A 38 6.58 10.60 -8.91
N GLU A 39 6.09 11.44 -9.83
CA GLU A 39 6.92 12.20 -10.76
C GLU A 39 8.02 12.99 -10.01
N GLY A 40 9.28 12.74 -10.39
CA GLY A 40 10.45 13.38 -9.82
C GLY A 40 11.09 12.62 -8.66
N ILE A 41 10.46 11.55 -8.14
CA ILE A 41 11.03 10.75 -7.06
C ILE A 41 12.37 10.12 -7.46
N GLU A 42 12.56 9.80 -8.74
CA GLU A 42 13.79 9.19 -9.27
C GLU A 42 15.03 10.08 -9.11
N ARG A 43 14.84 11.38 -8.83
CA ARG A 43 15.91 12.35 -8.56
C ARG A 43 16.42 12.27 -7.11
N LEU A 44 15.69 11.61 -6.21
CA LEU A 44 16.04 11.45 -4.80
C LEU A 44 17.01 10.28 -4.61
N THR A 45 18.16 10.35 -5.29
CA THR A 45 19.13 9.24 -5.37
C THR A 45 19.78 8.90 -4.03
N GLY A 46 19.72 9.81 -3.05
CA GLY A 46 20.18 9.59 -1.68
C GLY A 46 19.11 9.06 -0.72
N LEU A 47 17.88 8.80 -1.19
CA LEU A 47 16.77 8.39 -0.34
C LEU A 47 17.01 7.00 0.26
N LYS A 48 16.95 6.92 1.59
CA LYS A 48 17.17 5.71 2.40
C LYS A 48 15.88 5.17 2.99
N THR A 49 14.96 6.08 3.35
CA THR A 49 13.64 5.75 3.92
C THR A 49 12.55 6.40 3.09
N LEU A 50 11.57 5.61 2.67
CA LEU A 50 10.38 6.10 1.98
C LEU A 50 9.14 5.54 2.66
N SER A 51 8.19 6.41 2.98
CA SER A 51 6.84 6.03 3.40
C SER A 51 5.82 6.57 2.40
N LEU A 52 4.99 5.70 1.84
CA LEU A 52 3.86 6.04 0.98
C LEU A 52 2.58 5.68 1.70
N ILE A 53 1.71 6.65 1.96
CA ILE A 53 0.50 6.47 2.77
C ILE A 53 -0.70 6.95 1.99
N GLY A 54 -1.67 6.06 1.76
CA GLY A 54 -2.90 6.42 1.07
C GLY A 54 -2.71 6.94 -0.36
N CYS A 55 -1.71 6.44 -1.09
CA CYS A 55 -1.45 6.90 -2.46
C CYS A 55 -2.26 6.12 -3.52
N SER A 56 -2.46 6.75 -4.69
CA SER A 56 -3.01 6.11 -5.89
C SER A 56 -2.21 6.47 -7.13
N VAL A 57 -1.01 5.91 -7.22
CA VAL A 57 0.01 6.31 -8.22
C VAL A 57 -0.19 5.61 -9.56
N GLY A 58 -0.73 4.39 -9.55
CA GLY A 58 -0.89 3.54 -10.74
C GLY A 58 0.42 2.95 -11.29
N ASP A 59 1.52 3.72 -11.34
CA ASP A 59 2.85 3.25 -11.78
C ASP A 59 3.93 3.57 -10.73
N TYR A 60 4.43 2.52 -10.07
CA TYR A 60 5.48 2.60 -9.05
C TYR A 60 6.90 2.32 -9.60
N SER A 61 7.07 2.18 -10.92
CA SER A 61 8.34 1.78 -11.55
C SER A 61 9.51 2.74 -11.29
N SER A 62 9.22 4.02 -11.01
CA SER A 62 10.23 5.01 -10.63
C SER A 62 11.00 4.65 -9.35
N LEU A 63 10.41 3.84 -8.46
CA LEU A 63 11.06 3.34 -7.25
C LEU A 63 12.31 2.49 -7.55
N ALA A 64 12.38 1.84 -8.71
CA ALA A 64 13.56 1.05 -9.13
C ALA A 64 14.85 1.89 -9.26
N ARG A 65 14.73 3.22 -9.30
CA ARG A 65 15.87 4.17 -9.37
C ARG A 65 16.48 4.48 -8.00
N LEU A 66 15.78 4.17 -6.90
CA LEU A 66 16.18 4.51 -5.54
C LEU A 66 17.17 3.49 -4.96
N ARG A 67 18.37 3.38 -5.54
CA ARG A 67 19.37 2.36 -5.16
C ARG A 67 19.90 2.49 -3.72
N ALA A 68 19.77 3.67 -3.12
CA ALA A 68 20.12 3.92 -1.72
C ALA A 68 19.01 3.49 -0.74
N LEU A 69 17.81 3.14 -1.22
CA LEU A 69 16.66 2.82 -0.38
C LEU A 69 16.94 1.55 0.43
N ARG A 70 16.66 1.60 1.74
CA ARG A 70 16.83 0.48 2.67
C ARG A 70 15.55 0.18 3.44
N VAL A 71 14.73 1.19 3.67
CA VAL A 71 13.45 1.05 4.38
C VAL A 71 12.35 1.59 3.48
N LEU A 72 11.36 0.74 3.23
CA LEU A 72 10.16 1.11 2.48
C LEU A 72 8.92 0.75 3.29
N ALA A 73 8.04 1.72 3.48
CA ALA A 73 6.67 1.52 3.93
C ALA A 73 5.71 1.98 2.82
N VAL A 74 4.75 1.12 2.46
CA VAL A 74 3.67 1.44 1.52
C VAL A 74 2.39 0.93 2.15
N GLU A 75 1.53 1.85 2.58
CA GLU A 75 0.34 1.53 3.35
C GLU A 75 -0.90 2.13 2.69
N ASN A 76 -1.95 1.31 2.53
CA ASN A 76 -3.25 1.78 2.03
C ASN A 76 -3.17 2.44 0.62
N SER A 77 -2.22 2.04 -0.22
CA SER A 77 -1.76 2.82 -1.37
C SER A 77 -1.92 2.14 -2.74
N ASP A 78 -2.92 1.26 -2.92
CA ASP A 78 -3.24 0.61 -4.22
C ASP A 78 -2.11 -0.06 -5.02
N LEU A 79 -0.93 -0.28 -4.43
CA LEU A 79 0.22 -0.92 -5.07
C LEU A 79 -0.16 -2.32 -5.55
N ALA A 80 -0.15 -2.52 -6.87
CA ALA A 80 -0.59 -3.76 -7.51
C ALA A 80 0.56 -4.64 -8.00
N ASP A 81 1.75 -4.06 -8.24
CA ASP A 81 2.96 -4.76 -8.63
C ASP A 81 4.18 -4.34 -7.79
N ALA A 82 5.15 -5.25 -7.69
CA ALA A 82 6.40 -5.02 -6.97
C ALA A 82 7.64 -5.33 -7.83
N ASP A 83 7.50 -5.42 -9.15
CA ASP A 83 8.59 -5.82 -10.06
C ASP A 83 9.78 -4.85 -10.01
N TRP A 84 9.48 -3.57 -9.76
CA TRP A 84 10.48 -2.51 -9.55
C TRP A 84 11.43 -2.78 -8.37
N ALA A 85 11.05 -3.65 -7.43
CA ALA A 85 11.89 -4.00 -6.29
C ALA A 85 13.11 -4.84 -6.72
N ALA A 86 13.09 -5.44 -7.92
CA ALA A 86 14.19 -6.23 -8.43
C ALA A 86 15.50 -5.40 -8.51
N GLY A 87 16.50 -5.81 -7.73
CA GLY A 87 17.80 -5.14 -7.66
C GLY A 87 17.85 -3.94 -6.70
N LEU A 88 16.83 -3.73 -5.88
CA LEU A 88 16.97 -2.92 -4.67
C LEU A 88 17.58 -3.77 -3.54
N GLU A 89 18.21 -3.11 -2.57
CA GLU A 89 18.83 -3.74 -1.41
C GLU A 89 18.04 -3.41 -0.13
N LEU A 90 16.71 -3.57 -0.19
CA LEU A 90 15.84 -3.29 0.96
C LEU A 90 16.20 -4.19 2.14
N GLN A 91 16.17 -3.62 3.34
CA GLN A 91 16.33 -4.31 4.61
C GLN A 91 14.97 -4.48 5.30
N ILE A 92 14.09 -3.49 5.16
CA ILE A 92 12.74 -3.48 5.71
C ILE A 92 11.76 -3.10 4.60
N ALA A 93 10.74 -3.92 4.40
CA ALA A 93 9.61 -3.63 3.53
C ALA A 93 8.30 -3.89 4.28
N VAL A 94 7.53 -2.84 4.55
CA VAL A 94 6.20 -2.91 5.14
C VAL A 94 5.21 -2.49 4.06
N VAL A 95 4.58 -3.45 3.40
CA VAL A 95 3.72 -3.22 2.24
C VAL A 95 2.32 -3.71 2.58
N ARG A 96 1.63 -2.95 3.44
CA ARG A 96 0.36 -3.34 4.05
C ARG A 96 -0.83 -2.74 3.32
N ARG A 97 -1.92 -3.50 3.24
CA ARG A 97 -3.22 -2.97 2.80
C ARG A 97 -3.14 -2.38 1.39
N ASN A 98 -2.54 -3.13 0.46
CA ASN A 98 -2.43 -2.75 -0.96
C ASN A 98 -3.12 -3.79 -1.85
N ARG A 99 -2.81 -3.81 -3.14
CA ARG A 99 -3.42 -4.68 -4.15
C ARG A 99 -2.43 -5.69 -4.74
N LEU A 100 -1.35 -6.03 -4.02
CA LEU A 100 -0.34 -6.96 -4.54
C LEU A 100 -0.94 -8.35 -4.69
N HIS A 101 -1.02 -8.84 -5.93
CA HIS A 101 -1.35 -10.24 -6.20
C HIS A 101 -0.12 -11.14 -6.09
N SER A 102 1.03 -10.66 -6.54
CA SER A 102 2.31 -11.32 -6.36
C SER A 102 3.31 -10.39 -5.68
N ALA A 103 4.08 -10.92 -4.74
CA ALA A 103 5.16 -10.20 -4.06
C ALA A 103 6.51 -10.94 -4.17
N LEU A 104 6.65 -11.86 -5.14
CA LEU A 104 7.86 -12.64 -5.36
C LEU A 104 9.14 -11.78 -5.49
N PRO A 105 9.13 -10.61 -6.17
CA PRO A 105 10.31 -9.73 -6.21
C PRO A 105 10.78 -9.29 -4.82
N LEU A 106 9.86 -8.94 -3.92
CA LEU A 106 10.17 -8.55 -2.53
C LEU A 106 10.62 -9.77 -1.70
N VAL A 107 9.90 -10.89 -1.82
CA VAL A 107 10.23 -12.15 -1.13
C VAL A 107 11.62 -12.65 -1.55
N SER A 108 12.07 -12.38 -2.76
CA SER A 108 13.36 -12.85 -3.27
C SER A 108 14.56 -11.98 -2.85
N LEU A 109 14.32 -10.81 -2.23
CA LEU A 109 15.41 -9.91 -1.86
C LEU A 109 16.37 -10.54 -0.82
N PRO A 110 17.67 -10.66 -1.13
CA PRO A 110 18.61 -11.35 -0.25
C PRO A 110 18.89 -10.57 1.04
N THR A 111 18.80 -9.24 1.00
CA THR A 111 19.11 -8.31 2.11
C THR A 111 17.94 -8.09 3.07
N LEU A 112 16.74 -8.52 2.70
CA LEU A 112 15.51 -8.21 3.43
C LEU A 112 15.41 -9.00 4.74
N GLN A 113 15.32 -8.27 5.85
CA GLN A 113 15.25 -8.78 7.23
C GLN A 113 13.83 -8.74 7.80
N VAL A 114 13.02 -7.78 7.36
CA VAL A 114 11.62 -7.63 7.75
C VAL A 114 10.76 -7.43 6.51
N LEU A 115 9.73 -8.25 6.38
CA LEU A 115 8.72 -8.18 5.33
C LEU A 115 7.33 -8.28 5.94
N ASP A 116 6.49 -7.28 5.71
CA ASP A 116 5.07 -7.34 6.05
C ASP A 116 4.24 -7.13 4.79
N LEU A 117 3.36 -8.07 4.50
CA LEU A 117 2.47 -8.09 3.33
C LEU A 117 1.00 -8.23 3.75
N SER A 118 0.66 -7.99 5.02
CA SER A 118 -0.73 -8.07 5.51
C SER A 118 -1.68 -7.15 4.74
N GLY A 119 -2.93 -7.57 4.58
CA GLY A 119 -3.92 -6.87 3.76
C GLY A 119 -3.57 -6.82 2.27
N ASN A 120 -3.19 -7.94 1.66
CA ASN A 120 -3.00 -8.01 0.21
C ASN A 120 -3.68 -9.27 -0.37
N PRO A 121 -4.15 -9.21 -1.63
CA PRO A 121 -4.70 -10.37 -2.35
C PRO A 121 -3.60 -11.33 -2.87
N LEU A 122 -2.65 -11.71 -2.00
CA LEU A 122 -1.47 -12.49 -2.39
C LEU A 122 -1.87 -13.88 -2.91
N ASP A 123 -1.28 -14.31 -4.02
CA ASP A 123 -1.42 -15.65 -4.56
C ASP A 123 -0.79 -16.74 -3.67
N ARG A 124 -1.10 -18.00 -3.96
CA ARG A 124 -0.58 -19.15 -3.19
C ARG A 124 0.94 -19.28 -3.30
N GLU A 125 1.51 -18.94 -4.44
CA GLU A 125 2.95 -19.07 -4.70
C GLU A 125 3.75 -18.10 -3.82
N THR A 126 3.32 -16.84 -3.77
CA THR A 126 3.90 -15.79 -2.92
C THR A 126 3.81 -16.18 -1.46
N ARG A 127 2.64 -16.62 -0.99
CA ARG A 127 2.46 -17.05 0.41
C ARG A 127 3.37 -18.23 0.76
N TYR A 128 3.48 -19.22 -0.12
CA TYR A 128 4.37 -20.37 0.08
C TYR A 128 5.85 -19.95 0.13
N ALA A 129 6.28 -19.11 -0.81
CA ALA A 129 7.66 -18.60 -0.85
C ALA A 129 7.99 -17.75 0.38
N ALA A 130 7.07 -16.89 0.81
CA ALA A 130 7.19 -16.06 2.00
C ALA A 130 7.31 -16.92 3.28
N ALA A 131 6.44 -17.93 3.43
CA ALA A 131 6.47 -18.88 4.55
C ALA A 131 7.77 -19.70 4.58
N SER A 132 8.26 -20.14 3.42
CA SER A 132 9.51 -20.91 3.30
C SER A 132 10.74 -20.10 3.72
N GLY A 133 10.67 -18.77 3.66
CA GLY A 133 11.75 -17.85 4.02
C GLY A 133 11.79 -17.42 5.49
N ILE A 134 10.83 -17.83 6.32
CA ILE A 134 10.66 -17.32 7.70
C ILE A 134 11.86 -17.56 8.62
N ASN A 135 12.66 -18.61 8.37
CA ASN A 135 13.88 -18.87 9.14
C ASN A 135 15.00 -17.86 8.86
N ARG A 136 14.88 -17.04 7.82
CA ARG A 136 15.90 -16.09 7.37
C ARG A 136 15.54 -14.63 7.69
N ARG A 137 14.26 -14.35 7.93
CA ARG A 137 13.73 -12.99 8.12
C ARG A 137 12.37 -13.03 8.82
N LEU A 138 12.01 -11.93 9.47
CA LEU A 138 10.66 -11.72 9.98
C LEU A 138 9.72 -11.49 8.79
N VAL A 139 8.67 -12.32 8.69
CA VAL A 139 7.68 -12.26 7.62
C VAL A 139 6.29 -12.28 8.24
N THR A 140 5.44 -11.33 7.84
CA THR A 140 4.02 -11.27 8.21
C THR A 140 3.18 -11.16 6.94
N PHE A 141 2.11 -11.96 6.85
CA PHE A 141 1.08 -11.90 5.82
C PHE A 141 -0.18 -12.55 6.40
N ASP A 142 -1.33 -12.33 5.76
CA ASP A 142 -2.60 -12.83 6.31
C ASP A 142 -2.73 -14.36 6.22
N ASP A 143 -3.63 -14.93 7.01
CA ASP A 143 -3.98 -16.34 6.88
C ASP A 143 -4.64 -16.66 5.53
N ALA A 144 -4.86 -17.97 5.29
CA ALA A 144 -5.39 -18.43 4.01
C ALA A 144 -6.79 -17.87 3.72
N ASP A 145 -7.66 -17.79 4.73
CA ASP A 145 -9.05 -17.34 4.58
C ASP A 145 -9.10 -15.85 4.24
N THR A 146 -8.32 -15.03 4.94
CA THR A 146 -8.19 -13.59 4.70
C THR A 146 -7.56 -13.31 3.33
N ALA A 147 -6.55 -14.08 2.93
CA ALA A 147 -5.95 -13.97 1.61
C ALA A 147 -6.93 -14.35 0.48
N GLU A 148 -7.73 -15.41 0.68
CA GLU A 148 -8.73 -15.86 -0.31
C GLU A 148 -9.88 -14.87 -0.48
N ILE A 149 -10.34 -14.24 0.61
CA ILE A 149 -11.35 -13.19 0.48
C ILE A 149 -10.79 -11.93 -0.17
N ASN A 150 -9.54 -11.54 0.14
CA ASN A 150 -8.87 -10.43 -0.54
C ASN A 150 -8.70 -10.68 -2.04
N MET A 151 -8.33 -11.90 -2.45
CA MET A 151 -8.31 -12.26 -3.87
C MET A 151 -9.70 -12.12 -4.51
N SER A 152 -10.76 -12.57 -3.82
CA SER A 152 -12.13 -12.44 -4.34
C SER A 152 -12.57 -10.97 -4.50
N LEU A 153 -12.18 -10.09 -3.57
CA LEU A 153 -12.41 -8.65 -3.68
C LEU A 153 -11.63 -8.05 -4.86
N ALA A 154 -10.38 -8.43 -5.03
CA ALA A 154 -9.54 -7.99 -6.13
C ALA A 154 -10.06 -8.45 -7.50
N ASP A 155 -10.49 -9.72 -7.63
CA ASP A 155 -11.11 -10.27 -8.84
C ASP A 155 -12.41 -9.55 -9.20
N ALA A 156 -13.15 -9.07 -8.20
CA ALA A 156 -14.34 -8.24 -8.38
C ALA A 156 -14.02 -6.76 -8.69
N GLY A 157 -12.74 -6.37 -8.73
CA GLY A 157 -12.32 -4.98 -8.95
C GLY A 157 -12.62 -4.05 -7.78
N ILE A 158 -12.79 -4.59 -6.57
CA ILE A 158 -13.20 -3.81 -5.39
C ILE A 158 -11.97 -3.29 -4.65
N GLY A 159 -11.94 -1.97 -4.44
CA GLY A 159 -10.86 -1.27 -3.74
C GLY A 159 -10.84 -1.40 -2.21
N ILE A 160 -11.21 -2.58 -1.68
CA ILE A 160 -11.20 -2.89 -0.24
C ILE A 160 -10.33 -4.12 -0.01
N VAL A 161 -9.61 -4.13 1.11
CA VAL A 161 -8.90 -5.30 1.63
C VAL A 161 -9.24 -5.52 3.09
N GLY A 162 -9.31 -6.79 3.48
CA GLY A 162 -9.36 -7.26 4.85
C GLY A 162 -7.97 -7.57 5.40
N TYR A 163 -7.76 -7.40 6.70
CA TYR A 163 -6.53 -7.75 7.40
C TYR A 163 -6.81 -8.06 8.87
N GLN A 164 -5.98 -8.88 9.49
CA GLN A 164 -6.19 -9.33 10.87
C GLN A 164 -5.39 -8.51 11.89
N VAL A 165 -6.02 -8.22 13.03
CA VAL A 165 -5.35 -7.69 14.23
C VAL A 165 -5.76 -8.55 15.42
N GLY A 166 -4.86 -9.43 15.85
CA GLY A 166 -5.21 -10.45 16.85
C GLY A 166 -6.26 -11.41 16.29
N ALA A 167 -7.42 -11.49 16.95
CA ALA A 167 -8.54 -12.32 16.50
C ALA A 167 -9.56 -11.55 15.62
N ASP A 168 -9.41 -10.24 15.49
CA ASP A 168 -10.37 -9.38 14.82
C ASP A 168 -10.00 -9.21 13.35
N LEU A 169 -11.01 -9.33 12.46
CA LEU A 169 -10.89 -9.02 11.05
C LEU A 169 -11.34 -7.58 10.80
N TRP A 170 -10.45 -6.79 10.22
CA TRP A 170 -10.70 -5.40 9.85
C TRP A 170 -10.71 -5.26 8.35
N ALA A 171 -11.40 -4.24 7.84
CA ALA A 171 -11.38 -3.86 6.45
C ALA A 171 -11.15 -2.37 6.26
N CYS A 172 -10.50 -2.02 5.17
CA CYS A 172 -10.22 -0.64 4.79
C CYS A 172 -10.20 -0.49 3.27
N ALA A 173 -10.32 0.75 2.81
CA ALA A 173 -10.04 1.07 1.43
C ALA A 173 -8.53 0.92 1.13
N THR A 174 -8.22 0.63 -0.13
CA THR A 174 -6.85 0.67 -0.67
C THR A 174 -6.79 1.68 -1.81
N GLY A 175 -5.97 2.72 -1.63
CA GLY A 175 -5.88 3.86 -2.52
C GLY A 175 -7.00 4.88 -2.32
N LEU A 176 -6.99 5.90 -3.17
CA LEU A 176 -7.83 7.10 -3.09
C LEU A 176 -9.16 6.99 -3.86
N GLU A 177 -9.53 5.79 -4.28
CA GLU A 177 -10.71 5.55 -5.12
C GLU A 177 -12.02 5.71 -4.32
N LEU A 178 -12.10 5.06 -3.15
CA LEU A 178 -13.30 5.07 -2.31
C LEU A 178 -13.32 6.22 -1.31
N THR A 179 -12.15 6.66 -0.85
CA THR A 179 -12.01 7.69 0.19
C THR A 179 -10.73 8.48 -0.03
N PRO A 180 -10.71 9.79 0.28
CA PRO A 180 -9.48 10.57 0.27
C PRO A 180 -8.50 10.19 1.40
N GLN A 181 -8.91 9.39 2.38
CA GLN A 181 -8.12 9.01 3.56
C GLN A 181 -8.25 7.50 3.83
N PRO A 182 -7.69 6.63 2.97
CA PRO A 182 -7.84 5.17 3.11
C PRO A 182 -7.16 4.60 4.35
N GLU A 183 -6.22 5.32 4.96
CA GLU A 183 -5.57 4.99 6.24
C GLU A 183 -6.47 5.26 7.46
N ALA A 184 -7.59 5.95 7.28
CA ALA A 184 -8.58 6.24 8.31
C ALA A 184 -9.86 5.42 8.11
N GLY A 185 -10.68 5.31 9.16
CA GLY A 185 -12.02 4.71 9.04
C GLY A 185 -12.03 3.20 8.79
N HIS A 186 -11.03 2.47 9.30
CA HIS A 186 -11.01 1.02 9.22
C HIS A 186 -12.18 0.46 10.03
N VAL A 187 -12.87 -0.53 9.48
CA VAL A 187 -14.09 -1.11 10.07
C VAL A 187 -13.86 -2.53 10.54
N LEU A 188 -14.37 -2.88 11.72
CA LEU A 188 -14.45 -4.26 12.16
C LEU A 188 -15.48 -4.99 11.30
N THR A 189 -15.14 -6.19 10.83
CA THR A 189 -15.99 -6.94 9.91
C THR A 189 -15.80 -8.45 10.06
N SER A 190 -16.39 -9.22 9.14
CA SER A 190 -16.34 -10.67 9.07
C SER A 190 -16.07 -11.15 7.64
N HIS A 191 -15.60 -12.39 7.50
CA HIS A 191 -15.42 -13.02 6.19
C HIS A 191 -16.74 -13.08 5.40
N GLU A 192 -17.88 -13.24 6.09
CA GLU A 192 -19.20 -13.24 5.46
C GLU A 192 -19.56 -11.88 4.86
N GLU A 193 -19.34 -10.78 5.59
CA GLU A 193 -19.59 -9.43 5.08
C GLU A 193 -18.70 -9.08 3.90
N LEU A 194 -17.39 -9.40 3.97
CA LEU A 194 -16.48 -9.23 2.85
C LEU A 194 -16.89 -10.09 1.64
N THR A 195 -17.39 -11.30 1.88
CA THR A 195 -17.93 -12.17 0.80
C THR A 195 -19.15 -11.54 0.17
N ASN A 196 -20.03 -10.92 0.96
CA ASN A 196 -21.19 -10.20 0.46
C ASN A 196 -20.78 -8.97 -0.36
N VAL A 197 -19.70 -8.28 0.02
CA VAL A 197 -19.12 -7.20 -0.80
C VAL A 197 -18.56 -7.74 -2.11
N ALA A 198 -17.74 -8.80 -2.09
CA ALA A 198 -17.20 -9.43 -3.30
C ALA A 198 -18.28 -9.91 -4.28
N ARG A 199 -19.45 -10.32 -3.76
CA ARG A 199 -20.62 -10.73 -4.58
C ARG A 199 -21.52 -9.57 -5.01
N GLY A 200 -21.23 -8.34 -4.61
CA GLY A 200 -22.05 -7.16 -4.89
C GLY A 200 -23.36 -7.06 -4.09
N ALA A 201 -23.53 -7.87 -3.04
CA ALA A 201 -24.70 -7.81 -2.16
C ALA A 201 -24.64 -6.63 -1.16
N ILE A 202 -23.43 -6.15 -0.86
CA ILE A 202 -23.17 -4.95 -0.05
C ILE A 202 -22.20 -4.08 -0.85
N SER A 203 -22.45 -2.77 -0.96
CA SER A 203 -21.51 -1.87 -1.64
C SER A 203 -20.27 -1.62 -0.77
N PRO A 204 -19.09 -1.40 -1.37
CA PRO A 204 -17.87 -1.03 -0.64
C PRO A 204 -18.07 0.17 0.28
N GLY A 205 -18.74 1.22 -0.21
CA GLY A 205 -19.05 2.42 0.59
C GLY A 205 -19.94 2.11 1.79
N ARG A 206 -20.95 1.25 1.64
CA ARG A 206 -21.81 0.83 2.74
C ARG A 206 -21.05 0.06 3.82
N LEU A 207 -20.14 -0.83 3.43
CA LEU A 207 -19.29 -1.55 4.39
C LEU A 207 -18.42 -0.57 5.19
N LEU A 208 -17.79 0.38 4.50
CA LEU A 208 -16.88 1.36 5.11
C LEU A 208 -17.60 2.50 5.86
N GLY A 209 -18.93 2.51 5.89
CA GLY A 209 -19.69 3.60 6.48
C GLY A 209 -19.51 4.94 5.75
N LEU A 210 -19.13 4.90 4.47
CA LEU A 210 -19.06 6.07 3.60
C LEU A 210 -20.50 6.43 3.19
N ALA A 211 -20.82 7.72 3.15
CA ALA A 211 -22.13 8.19 2.72
C ALA A 211 -22.45 7.64 1.31
N PRO A 212 -23.72 7.31 1.02
CA PRO A 212 -24.08 6.95 -0.35
C PRO A 212 -23.72 8.12 -1.28
N ASP A 213 -23.22 7.82 -2.48
CA ASP A 213 -23.18 8.81 -3.55
C ASP A 213 -24.60 9.39 -3.69
N ASP A 214 -24.77 10.66 -3.35
CA ASP A 214 -25.99 11.40 -3.61
C ASP A 214 -26.21 11.40 -5.13
N GLY A 215 -27.09 10.52 -5.60
CA GLY A 215 -27.23 10.24 -7.01
C GLY A 215 -28.51 9.48 -7.35
N THR A 216 -29.66 9.97 -6.89
CA THR A 216 -30.93 10.02 -7.66
C THR A 216 -32.04 10.64 -6.80
N GLU A 217 -32.14 11.97 -6.82
CA GLU A 217 -33.47 12.58 -6.79
C GLU A 217 -34.11 12.35 -8.17
N GLU A 218 -34.73 11.19 -8.36
CA GLU A 218 -35.87 11.12 -9.27
C GLU A 218 -37.10 11.57 -8.49
N GLY A 219 -37.60 12.78 -8.78
CA GLY A 219 -38.84 13.24 -8.17
C GLY A 219 -39.17 14.72 -8.38
N THR A 220 -39.52 15.14 -9.60
CA THR A 220 -40.87 15.64 -9.96
C THR A 220 -40.94 16.07 -11.42
#